data_AF-A0A1S2NTS3-F1
#
_entry.id   AF-A0A1S2NTS3-F1
#
_cell.length_a   1.000
_cell.length_b   1.000
_cell.length_c   1.000
_cell.angle_alpha   90.00
_cell.angle_beta   90.00
_cell.angle_gamma   90.00
#
_symmetry.space_group_name_H-M   'P 1'
#
loop_
_entity.id
_entity.type
_entity.pdbx_description
1 polymer ?
#
loop_
_entity_poly.entity_id
_entity_poly.type
_entity_poly.pdbx_seq_one_letter_code
_entity_poly.pdbx_strand_id
1 'polypeptide(L)' 'MDDLTPREKAILALEGRTFSGPGAKERAIREQLGLAPVRYFQLLNALLDDPRALAHAPVTVNRLRRIRESRRSER' A
#
# COMPACT_ATOMS: atom_id res chain seq x y z
N MET A 1 -9.09 5.52 20.03
CA MET A 1 -7.97 4.77 19.43
C MET A 1 -8.44 4.44 18.03
N ASP A 2 -8.26 5.37 17.08
CA ASP A 2 -8.83 5.23 15.74
C ASP A 2 -8.07 4.15 14.97
N ASP A 3 -8.68 2.97 14.89
CA ASP A 3 -8.20 1.86 14.10
C ASP A 3 -8.23 2.21 12.59
N LEU A 4 -7.44 1.52 11.79
CA LEU A 4 -7.46 1.70 10.34
C LEU A 4 -8.85 1.40 9.79
N THR A 5 -9.28 2.20 8.82
CA THR A 5 -10.52 1.93 8.09
C THR A 5 -10.41 0.59 7.35
N PRO A 6 -11.55 -0.08 7.07
CA PRO A 6 -11.55 -1.32 6.28
C PRO A 6 -10.82 -1.18 4.95
N ARG A 7 -10.93 -0.01 4.30
CA ARG A 7 -10.24 0.29 3.04
C ARG A 7 -8.72 0.34 3.21
N GLU A 8 -8.22 0.98 4.26
CA GLU A 8 -6.78 1.08 4.51
C GLU A 8 -6.17 -0.28 4.85
N LYS A 9 -6.88 -1.10 5.64
CA LYS A 9 -6.49 -2.49 5.90
C LYS A 9 -6.43 -3.30 4.60
N ALA A 10 -7.42 -3.15 3.72
CA ALA A 10 -7.45 -3.83 2.43
C ALA A 10 -6.31 -3.38 1.50
N ILE A 11 -5.92 -2.10 1.52
CA ILE A 11 -4.73 -1.60 0.78
C ILE A 11 -3.46 -2.29 1.28
N LEU A 12 -3.24 -2.36 2.60
CA LEU A 12 -2.05 -3.01 3.18
C LEU A 12 -2.04 -4.51 2.90
N ALA A 13 -3.19 -5.18 2.94
CA ALA A 13 -3.33 -6.59 2.60
C ALA A 13 -2.99 -6.84 1.12
N LEU A 14 -3.41 -5.95 0.21
CA LEU A 14 -3.11 -6.06 -1.21
C LEU A 14 -1.59 -5.95 -1.48
N GLU A 15 -0.88 -5.06 -0.79
CA GLU A 15 0.58 -4.95 -0.87
C GLU A 15 1.34 -6.16 -0.32
N GLY A 16 0.70 -6.96 0.53
CA GLY A 16 1.25 -8.24 1.00
C GLY A 16 1.26 -9.33 -0.08
N ARG A 17 0.49 -9.17 -1.18
CA ARG A 17 0.31 -10.20 -2.20
C ARG A 17 1.34 -10.09 -3.33
N THR A 18 1.67 -11.23 -3.92
CA THR A 18 2.48 -11.31 -5.14
C THR A 18 1.56 -11.28 -6.36
N PHE A 19 1.89 -10.44 -7.35
CA PHE A 19 1.14 -10.34 -8.61
C PHE A 19 2.01 -10.84 -9.77
N SER A 20 1.47 -11.76 -10.56
CA SER A 20 2.13 -12.30 -11.74
C SER A 20 1.69 -11.53 -13.00
N GLY A 21 2.65 -10.91 -13.67
CA GLY A 21 2.45 -10.24 -14.95
C GLY A 21 2.12 -8.75 -14.87
N PRO A 22 2.32 -8.01 -15.99
CA PRO A 22 2.06 -6.57 -16.06
C PRO A 22 0.57 -6.27 -15.81
N GLY A 23 0.30 -5.26 -15.00
CA GLY A 23 -1.06 -4.76 -14.73
C GLY A 23 -1.95 -5.65 -13.85
N ALA A 24 -1.50 -6.86 -13.45
CA ALA A 24 -2.29 -7.74 -12.56
C ALA A 24 -2.63 -7.05 -11.22
N LYS A 25 -1.68 -6.28 -10.68
CA LYS A 25 -1.90 -5.46 -9.49
C LYS A 25 -2.96 -4.38 -9.72
N GLU A 26 -2.89 -3.65 -10.83
CA GLU A 26 -3.87 -2.59 -11.12
C GLU A 26 -5.27 -3.13 -11.33
N ARG A 27 -5.43 -4.30 -11.97
CA ARG A 27 -6.73 -4.96 -12.09
C ARG A 27 -7.28 -5.31 -10.72
N ALA A 28 -6.47 -5.92 -9.86
CA ALA A 28 -6.90 -6.24 -8.50
C ALA A 28 -7.26 -4.99 -7.67
N ILE A 29 -6.53 -3.87 -7.85
CA ILE A 29 -6.88 -2.59 -7.22
C ILE A 29 -8.27 -2.14 -7.66
N ARG A 30 -8.56 -2.17 -8.96
CA ARG A 30 -9.87 -1.74 -9.49
C ARG A 30 -10.99 -2.67 -9.05
N GLU A 31 -10.80 -3.98 -9.17
CA GLU A 31 -11.83 -5.00 -8.90
C GLU A 31 -12.11 -5.18 -7.40
N GLN A 32 -11.08 -5.19 -6.56
CA GLN A 32 -11.24 -5.48 -5.12
C GLN A 32 -11.50 -4.24 -4.28
N LEU A 33 -10.95 -3.09 -4.67
CA LEU A 33 -11.05 -1.85 -3.88
C LEU A 33 -11.94 -0.81 -4.53
N GLY A 34 -12.36 -1.00 -5.80
CA GLY A 34 -13.11 0.01 -6.54
C GLY A 34 -12.34 1.31 -6.76
N LEU A 35 -11.00 1.27 -6.68
CA LEU A 35 -10.16 2.46 -6.74
C LEU A 35 -9.48 2.59 -8.10
N ALA A 36 -9.34 3.82 -8.57
CA ALA A 36 -8.39 4.14 -9.62
C ALA A 36 -6.94 3.91 -9.10
N PRO A 37 -6.00 3.38 -9.91
CA PRO A 37 -4.63 3.12 -9.48
C PRO A 37 -3.92 4.34 -8.89
N VAL A 38 -4.15 5.53 -9.45
CA VAL A 38 -3.58 6.78 -8.94
C VAL A 38 -4.03 7.06 -7.51
N ARG A 39 -5.34 6.93 -7.24
CA ARG A 39 -5.90 7.12 -5.89
C ARG A 39 -5.37 6.09 -4.90
N TYR A 40 -5.21 4.84 -5.35
CA TYR A 40 -4.61 3.78 -4.55
C TYR A 40 -3.19 4.14 -4.09
N PHE A 41 -2.31 4.54 -5.01
CA PHE A 41 -0.93 4.88 -4.64
C PHE A 41 -0.83 6.13 -3.76
N GLN A 42 -1.73 7.10 -3.93
CA GLN A 42 -1.83 8.26 -3.02
C GLN A 42 -2.15 7.82 -1.59
N LEU A 43 -3.18 6.98 -1.42
CA LEU A 43 -3.57 6.46 -0.10
C LEU A 43 -2.48 5.57 0.50
N LEU A 44 -1.86 4.72 -0.32
CA LEU A 44 -0.75 3.89 0.12
C LEU A 44 0.39 4.76 0.65
N ASN A 45 0.79 5.81 -0.07
CA ASN A 45 1.84 6.72 0.37
C ASN A 45 1.51 7.40 1.71
N ALA A 46 0.26 7.83 1.91
CA ALA A 46 -0.17 8.38 3.19
C ALA A 46 -0.10 7.35 4.33
N LEU A 47 -0.52 6.11 4.07
CA LEU A 47 -0.42 5.00 5.03
C LEU A 47 1.02 4.67 5.38
N LEU A 48 1.96 4.82 4.45
CA LEU A 48 3.36 4.61 4.76
C LEU A 48 3.88 5.59 5.81
N ASP A 49 3.27 6.75 6.02
CA ASP A 49 3.68 7.71 7.05
C ASP A 49 2.81 7.61 8.33
N ASP A 50 1.78 6.77 8.32
CA ASP A 50 0.84 6.60 9.43
C ASP A 50 1.33 5.54 10.46
N PRO A 51 1.48 5.89 11.75
CA PRO A 51 1.89 4.94 12.79
C PRO A 51 0.88 3.79 12.98
N ARG A 52 -0.39 3.97 12.64
CA ARG A 52 -1.43 2.93 12.71
C ARG A 52 -1.22 1.85 11.67
N ALA A 53 -0.79 2.24 10.46
CA ALA A 53 -0.41 1.30 9.42
C ALA A 53 0.80 0.45 9.85
N LEU A 54 1.78 1.09 10.49
CA LEU A 54 2.95 0.41 11.05
C LEU A 54 2.56 -0.59 12.15
N ALA A 55 1.63 -0.22 13.05
CA ALA A 55 1.12 -1.12 14.07
C ALA A 55 0.34 -2.31 13.50
N HIS A 56 -0.40 -2.11 12.40
CA HIS A 56 -1.22 -3.15 11.78
C HIS A 56 -0.42 -4.12 10.90
N ALA A 57 0.50 -3.61 10.07
CA ALA A 57 1.26 -4.40 9.09
C ALA A 57 2.74 -4.00 9.07
N PRO A 58 3.49 -4.20 10.17
CA PRO A 58 4.83 -3.66 10.34
C PRO A 58 5.82 -4.10 9.27
N VAL A 59 5.77 -5.37 8.86
CA VAL A 59 6.69 -5.92 7.85
C VAL A 59 6.43 -5.30 6.48
N THR A 60 5.16 -5.23 6.06
CA THR A 60 4.75 -4.65 4.78
C THR A 60 5.10 -3.17 4.71
N VAL A 61 4.78 -2.40 5.76
CA VAL A 61 5.02 -0.96 5.81
C VAL A 61 6.51 -0.65 5.78
N ASN A 62 7.33 -1.33 6.60
CA ASN A 62 8.78 -1.10 6.61
C ASN A 62 9.44 -1.47 5.26
N ARG A 63 9.01 -2.58 4.63
CA ARG A 63 9.49 -2.96 3.29
C ARG A 63 9.21 -1.86 2.26
N LEU A 64 8.00 -1.33 2.25
CA LEU A 64 7.58 -0.29 1.31
C LEU A 64 8.26 1.06 1.59
N ARG A 65 8.45 1.43 2.87
CA ARG A 65 9.25 2.60 3.26
C ARG A 65 10.67 2.52 2.72
N ARG A 66 11.33 1.38 2.90
CA ARG A 66 12.70 1.16 2.39
C ARG A 66 12.78 1.27 0.87
N ILE A 67 11.81 0.71 0.14
CA ILE A 67 11.74 0.84 -1.33
C ILE A 67 11.57 2.30 -1.74
N ARG A 68 10.73 3.07 -1.02
CA ARG A 68 10.50 4.50 -1.27
C ARG A 68 11.77 5.32 -1.03
N GLU A 69 12.51 5.03 0.04
CA GLU A 69 13.78 5.67 0.37
C GLU A 69 14.86 5.38 -0.67
N SER A 70 15.01 4.12 -1.10
CA SER A 70 15.93 3.73 -2.17
C SER A 70 15.68 4.53 -3.45
N ARG A 71 14.42 4.62 -3.89
CA ARG A 71 14.03 5.40 -5.07
C ARG A 71 14.25 6.91 -4.94
N ARG A 72 14.23 7.44 -3.71
CA ARG A 72 14.54 8.85 -3.44
C ARG A 72 16.05 9.09 -3.50
N SER A 73 16.86 8.14 -3.04
CA SER A 73 18.33 8.26 -3.05
C SER A 73 18.93 8.12 -4.45
N GLU A 74 18.21 7.51 -5.39
CA GLU A 74 18.64 7.37 -6.79
C GLU A 74 18.36 8.60 -7.66
N ARG A 75 17.75 9.65 -7.10
CA ARG A 75 17.48 10.94 -7.78
C ARG A 75 18.46 12.01 -7.32
#